data_AF-A0A965D0V6-F1
#
_entry.id   AF-A0A965D0V6-F1
#
_cell.length_a   1.000
_cell.length_b   1.000
_cell.length_c   1.000
_cell.angle_alpha   90.00
_cell.angle_beta   90.00
_cell.angle_gamma   90.00
#
_symmetry.space_group_name_H-M   'P 1'
#
loop_
_entity.id
_entity.type
_entity.pdbx_description
1 polymer ?
#
loop_
_entity_poly.entity_id
_entity_poly.type
_entity_poly.pdbx_seq_one_letter_code
_entity_poly.pdbx_strand_id
1 'polypeptide(L)'
;MIVGNIDISGDINVNAASTATLTLNAFGNISGTGNISNVRSIIFNVSGSNATGTLSGNITGASTSVNKTGSATSTLILSGTGNTYGGGTTVDAGTLEIDGSLGTAGVYAGTINVGNATTQANLTFGSASNINLTGTINVLNASSAITQNGNGCLTITSSLAGYKGFLNITSGTLALKNNGDFNNASGLDLSGGTLDATAITLTSLNLQTLSGNSISTPGSLVLGTKNLALSAVTDDLYDGSISGTGLVNITGTGGYTLAGASTFSGTLKFDVAGQTLTLDDPLALQNAKLNLANGSLDILQSTQLRSLLGGATTNVVLNANTLTLANASDSFAGNIS
;
A
#
# COMPACT_ATOMS: atom_id res chain seq x y z
N MET A 1 -26.32 -21.40 15.94
CA MET A 1 -25.72 -21.83 14.66
C MET A 1 -24.41 -22.54 15.03
N ILE A 2 -24.25 -23.82 14.72
CA ILE A 2 -23.02 -24.56 15.08
C ILE A 2 -21.87 -24.01 14.24
N VAL A 3 -20.79 -23.61 14.91
CA VAL A 3 -19.54 -23.16 14.27
C VAL A 3 -18.83 -24.40 13.72
N GLY A 4 -19.21 -24.82 12.50
CA GLY A 4 -18.57 -25.95 11.84
C GLY A 4 -17.17 -25.56 11.39
N ASN A 5 -16.15 -25.95 12.15
CA ASN A 5 -14.74 -25.81 11.77
C ASN A 5 -14.32 -26.95 10.83
N ILE A 6 -13.32 -26.69 9.99
CA ILE A 6 -12.56 -27.72 9.27
C ILE A 6 -11.13 -27.69 9.81
N ASP A 7 -10.65 -28.84 10.28
CA ASP A 7 -9.26 -29.05 10.70
C ASP A 7 -8.57 -30.03 9.74
N ILE A 8 -7.52 -29.56 9.07
CA ILE A 8 -6.71 -30.30 8.09
C ILE A 8 -5.47 -30.82 8.81
N SER A 9 -5.64 -31.91 9.56
CA SER A 9 -4.57 -32.53 10.36
C SER A 9 -3.70 -33.51 9.57
N GLY A 10 -4.13 -33.92 8.37
CA GLY A 10 -3.38 -34.78 7.46
C GLY A 10 -3.35 -34.23 6.04
N ASP A 11 -2.43 -34.76 5.23
CA ASP A 11 -2.26 -34.31 3.84
C ASP A 11 -3.51 -34.63 3.00
N ILE A 12 -3.94 -33.65 2.21
CA ILE A 12 -4.98 -33.79 1.19
C ILE A 12 -4.31 -33.84 -0.18
N ASN A 13 -4.54 -34.92 -0.93
CA ASN A 13 -4.03 -35.08 -2.28
C ASN A 13 -5.19 -35.34 -3.25
N VAL A 14 -5.47 -34.37 -4.14
CA VAL A 14 -6.56 -34.41 -5.12
C VAL A 14 -6.03 -34.50 -6.56
N ASN A 15 -4.80 -35.01 -6.74
CA ASN A 15 -4.10 -34.98 -8.03
C ASN A 15 -4.61 -35.98 -9.08
N ALA A 16 -5.55 -36.86 -8.73
CA ALA A 16 -6.05 -37.93 -9.61
C ALA A 16 -7.16 -37.49 -10.59
N ALA A 17 -7.76 -36.31 -10.43
CA ALA A 17 -8.90 -35.86 -11.23
C ALA A 17 -8.60 -34.56 -11.98
N SER A 18 -8.51 -34.63 -13.30
CA SER A 18 -8.12 -33.51 -14.20
C SER A 18 -9.10 -32.33 -14.26
N THR A 19 -10.23 -32.40 -13.53
CA THR A 19 -11.26 -31.35 -13.44
C THR A 19 -11.65 -30.96 -12.00
N ALA A 20 -11.15 -31.65 -10.97
CA ALA A 20 -11.70 -31.50 -9.61
C ALA A 20 -11.35 -30.15 -8.97
N THR A 21 -12.36 -29.49 -8.40
CA THR A 21 -12.21 -28.38 -7.45
C THR A 21 -12.32 -28.95 -6.05
N LEU A 22 -11.35 -28.66 -5.18
CA LEU A 22 -11.47 -28.92 -3.75
C LEU A 22 -12.18 -27.76 -3.08
N THR A 23 -13.38 -27.98 -2.56
CA THR A 23 -14.12 -26.95 -1.81
C THR A 23 -14.16 -27.31 -0.33
N LEU A 24 -13.65 -26.41 0.50
CA LEU A 24 -13.68 -26.49 1.95
C LEU A 24 -14.68 -25.45 2.47
N ASN A 25 -15.83 -25.91 2.98
CA ASN A 25 -16.90 -25.04 3.48
C ASN A 25 -16.98 -25.13 5.00
N ALA A 26 -16.62 -24.04 5.68
CA ALA A 26 -16.71 -23.93 7.13
C ALA A 26 -17.58 -22.73 7.51
N PHE A 27 -18.50 -22.92 8.46
CA PHE A 27 -19.11 -21.78 9.14
C PHE A 27 -18.17 -21.19 10.19
N GLY A 28 -17.22 -21.97 10.68
CA GLY A 28 -16.14 -21.51 11.54
C GLY A 28 -14.82 -21.35 10.79
N ASN A 29 -13.74 -21.76 11.43
CA ASN A 29 -12.40 -21.66 10.89
C ASN A 29 -12.10 -22.81 9.91
N ILE A 30 -11.24 -22.53 8.93
CA ILE A 30 -10.52 -23.57 8.18
C ILE A 30 -9.06 -23.46 8.61
N SER A 31 -8.55 -24.46 9.31
CA SER A 31 -7.19 -24.48 9.84
C SER A 31 -6.53 -25.84 9.63
N GLY A 32 -5.22 -25.92 9.86
CA GLY A 32 -4.52 -27.21 9.91
C GLY A 32 -3.05 -27.13 9.57
N THR A 33 -2.37 -28.26 9.68
CA THR A 33 -0.94 -28.43 9.38
C THR A 33 -0.68 -29.34 8.19
N GLY A 34 -1.70 -30.08 7.73
CA GLY A 34 -1.60 -30.96 6.58
C GLY A 34 -1.39 -30.20 5.28
N ASN A 35 -0.56 -30.75 4.40
CA ASN A 35 -0.33 -30.17 3.08
C ASN A 35 -1.56 -30.38 2.18
N ILE A 36 -1.77 -29.47 1.24
CA ILE A 36 -2.78 -29.63 0.20
C ILE A 36 -2.07 -29.69 -1.15
N SER A 37 -2.14 -30.84 -1.80
CA SER A 37 -1.73 -31.00 -3.19
C SER A 37 -2.96 -31.10 -4.08
N ASN A 38 -3.08 -30.15 -5.00
CA ASN A 38 -4.14 -30.13 -5.99
C ASN A 38 -3.53 -29.84 -7.37
N VAL A 39 -4.30 -30.02 -8.43
CA VAL A 39 -3.90 -29.65 -9.81
C VAL A 39 -4.81 -28.60 -10.43
N ARG A 40 -5.86 -28.16 -9.71
CA ARG A 40 -6.81 -27.13 -10.17
C ARG A 40 -7.24 -26.21 -9.02
N SER A 41 -8.53 -25.96 -8.85
CA SER A 41 -9.00 -24.94 -7.92
C SER A 41 -9.15 -25.49 -6.50
N ILE A 42 -8.67 -24.73 -5.52
CA ILE A 42 -9.04 -24.86 -4.12
C ILE A 42 -9.93 -23.66 -3.78
N ILE A 43 -11.06 -23.91 -3.16
CA ILE A 43 -11.98 -22.90 -2.64
C ILE A 43 -12.03 -23.04 -1.13
N PHE A 44 -11.57 -22.02 -0.42
CA PHE A 44 -11.73 -21.86 1.01
C PHE A 44 -12.92 -20.94 1.28
N ASN A 45 -14.07 -21.51 1.62
CA ASN A 45 -15.27 -20.77 1.99
C ASN A 45 -15.37 -20.69 3.52
N VAL A 46 -14.97 -19.53 4.06
CA VAL A 46 -15.03 -19.23 5.50
C VAL A 46 -16.24 -18.34 5.75
N SER A 47 -17.40 -18.94 6.02
CA SER A 47 -18.67 -18.22 6.05
C SER A 47 -18.97 -17.51 7.39
N GLY A 48 -18.23 -17.82 8.44
CA GLY A 48 -18.40 -17.20 9.76
C GLY A 48 -17.87 -15.78 9.82
N SER A 49 -18.67 -14.87 10.40
CA SER A 49 -18.19 -13.53 10.72
C SER A 49 -17.05 -13.59 11.73
N ASN A 50 -15.96 -12.86 11.43
CA ASN A 50 -14.75 -12.78 12.26
C ASN A 50 -14.03 -14.13 12.47
N ALA A 51 -14.38 -15.17 11.71
CA ALA A 51 -13.66 -16.44 11.72
C ALA A 51 -12.24 -16.22 11.20
N THR A 52 -11.25 -16.77 11.91
CA THR A 52 -9.82 -16.66 11.57
C THR A 52 -9.21 -18.05 11.61
N GLY A 53 -8.82 -18.57 10.45
CA GLY A 53 -8.21 -19.88 10.32
C GLY A 53 -6.80 -19.81 9.73
N THR A 54 -5.90 -20.65 10.22
CA THR A 54 -4.51 -20.73 9.74
C THR A 54 -4.24 -22.11 9.16
N LEU A 55 -3.80 -22.15 7.90
CA LEU A 55 -3.23 -23.32 7.26
C LEU A 55 -1.70 -23.17 7.23
N SER A 56 -1.01 -23.96 8.04
CA SER A 56 0.46 -24.01 8.10
C SER A 56 1.05 -25.05 7.16
N GLY A 57 0.23 -25.97 6.65
CA GLY A 57 0.65 -26.88 5.59
C GLY A 57 0.87 -26.16 4.27
N ASN A 58 1.70 -26.75 3.41
CA ASN A 58 2.00 -26.17 2.10
C ASN A 58 0.89 -26.49 1.09
N ILE A 59 0.57 -25.51 0.25
CA ILE A 59 -0.27 -25.70 -0.94
C ILE A 59 0.65 -25.87 -2.16
N THR A 60 0.45 -26.98 -2.89
CA THR A 60 1.28 -27.36 -4.05
C THR A 60 0.43 -27.61 -5.29
N GLY A 61 1.06 -27.41 -6.46
CA GLY A 61 0.47 -27.68 -7.78
C GLY A 61 0.61 -26.51 -8.74
N ALA A 62 1.34 -26.70 -9.84
CA ALA A 62 1.69 -25.61 -10.75
C ALA A 62 0.48 -24.86 -11.35
N SER A 63 -0.64 -25.54 -11.57
CA SER A 63 -1.89 -24.94 -12.07
C SER A 63 -2.92 -24.68 -10.97
N THR A 64 -2.55 -24.90 -9.71
CA THR A 64 -3.49 -24.79 -8.59
C THR A 64 -3.87 -23.34 -8.36
N SER A 65 -5.16 -23.04 -8.45
CA SER A 65 -5.69 -21.74 -8.05
C SER A 65 -6.22 -21.79 -6.62
N VAL A 66 -6.06 -20.69 -5.89
CA VAL A 66 -6.52 -20.54 -4.51
C VAL A 66 -7.58 -19.46 -4.47
N ASN A 67 -8.78 -19.79 -3.98
CA ASN A 67 -9.90 -18.87 -3.94
C ASN A 67 -10.41 -18.78 -2.51
N LYS A 68 -10.36 -17.58 -1.92
CA LYS A 68 -10.93 -17.29 -0.61
C LYS A 68 -12.29 -16.62 -0.78
N THR A 69 -13.32 -17.25 -0.22
CA THR A 69 -14.71 -16.75 -0.24
C THR A 69 -15.30 -16.76 1.17
N GLY A 70 -16.57 -16.37 1.31
CA GLY A 70 -17.32 -16.42 2.56
C GLY A 70 -17.62 -15.03 3.14
N SER A 71 -17.43 -14.86 4.45
CA SER A 71 -17.77 -13.62 5.15
C SER A 71 -16.77 -12.50 4.85
N ALA A 72 -17.28 -11.27 4.69
CA ALA A 72 -16.48 -10.06 4.47
C ALA A 72 -15.55 -9.69 5.64
N THR A 73 -15.74 -10.29 6.83
CA THR A 73 -14.88 -10.07 8.00
C THR A 73 -14.08 -11.31 8.41
N SER A 74 -14.11 -12.37 7.60
CA SER A 74 -13.33 -13.59 7.87
C SER A 74 -11.89 -13.48 7.35
N THR A 75 -10.97 -14.15 8.01
CA THR A 75 -9.56 -14.23 7.63
C THR A 75 -9.13 -15.67 7.41
N LEU A 76 -8.44 -15.92 6.29
CA LEU A 76 -7.66 -17.15 6.08
C LEU A 76 -6.18 -16.78 6.02
N ILE A 77 -5.37 -17.42 6.85
CA ILE A 77 -3.92 -17.23 6.92
C ILE A 77 -3.24 -18.44 6.30
N LEU A 78 -2.40 -18.21 5.29
CA LEU A 78 -1.52 -19.21 4.71
C LEU A 78 -0.10 -18.98 5.24
N SER A 79 0.31 -19.78 6.22
CA SER A 79 1.63 -19.68 6.87
C SER A 79 2.63 -20.73 6.39
N GLY A 80 2.23 -21.62 5.47
CA GLY A 80 3.13 -22.58 4.83
C GLY A 80 4.31 -21.87 4.14
N THR A 81 5.54 -22.26 4.48
CA THR A 81 6.77 -21.63 3.97
C THR A 81 7.28 -22.24 2.67
N GLY A 82 6.60 -23.27 2.16
CA GLY A 82 6.93 -24.01 0.95
C GLY A 82 5.77 -24.09 -0.05
N ASN A 83 4.89 -23.09 -0.06
CA ASN A 83 3.83 -23.00 -1.07
C ASN A 83 4.46 -22.94 -2.47
N THR A 84 3.96 -23.76 -3.39
CA THR A 84 4.45 -23.83 -4.79
C THR A 84 3.31 -23.81 -5.80
N TYR A 85 2.10 -23.43 -5.36
CA TYR A 85 0.99 -23.26 -6.29
C TYR A 85 1.25 -22.07 -7.23
N GLY A 86 0.98 -22.27 -8.52
CA GLY A 86 1.29 -21.30 -9.57
C GLY A 86 0.08 -20.81 -10.36
N GLY A 87 -1.12 -21.35 -10.10
CA GLY A 87 -2.36 -20.83 -10.66
C GLY A 87 -2.73 -19.47 -10.05
N GLY A 88 -3.89 -18.92 -10.41
CA GLY A 88 -4.33 -17.63 -9.88
C GLY A 88 -4.75 -17.65 -8.41
N THR A 89 -4.74 -16.49 -7.76
CA THR A 89 -5.30 -16.29 -6.42
C THR A 89 -6.47 -15.32 -6.52
N THR A 90 -7.62 -15.69 -5.97
CA THR A 90 -8.80 -14.82 -5.91
C THR A 90 -9.23 -14.66 -4.46
N VAL A 91 -9.49 -13.43 -4.03
CA VAL A 91 -10.11 -13.13 -2.74
C VAL A 91 -11.44 -12.44 -3.03
N ASP A 92 -12.54 -13.16 -2.93
CA ASP A 92 -13.88 -12.62 -3.23
C ASP A 92 -14.50 -11.91 -2.02
N ALA A 93 -14.13 -12.33 -0.80
CA ALA A 93 -14.63 -11.75 0.45
C ALA A 93 -13.68 -12.01 1.63
N GLY A 94 -13.63 -11.04 2.54
CA GLY A 94 -12.78 -11.12 3.74
C GLY A 94 -11.32 -10.89 3.41
N THR A 95 -10.44 -11.40 4.26
CA THR A 95 -8.99 -11.26 4.14
C THR A 95 -8.34 -12.61 3.82
N LEU A 96 -7.47 -12.62 2.83
CA LEU A 96 -6.44 -13.65 2.68
C LEU A 96 -5.12 -13.06 3.17
N GLU A 97 -4.47 -13.72 4.11
CA GLU A 97 -3.15 -13.34 4.60
C GLU A 97 -2.11 -14.37 4.16
N ILE A 98 -1.04 -13.89 3.53
CA ILE A 98 0.14 -14.66 3.17
C ILE A 98 1.22 -14.35 4.21
N ASP A 99 1.29 -15.19 5.24
CA ASP A 99 2.29 -15.12 6.31
C ASP A 99 3.53 -15.99 5.99
N GLY A 100 3.34 -17.00 5.14
CA GLY A 100 4.40 -17.90 4.67
C GLY A 100 5.02 -17.46 3.34
N SER A 101 5.25 -18.42 2.44
CA SER A 101 5.73 -18.15 1.07
C SER A 101 4.57 -18.05 0.08
N LEU A 102 4.79 -17.42 -1.07
CA LEU A 102 3.86 -17.42 -2.20
C LEU A 102 4.61 -17.77 -3.49
N GLY A 103 4.13 -18.81 -4.19
CA GLY A 103 4.77 -19.32 -5.39
C GLY A 103 6.15 -19.94 -5.14
N THR A 104 6.79 -20.37 -6.22
CA THR A 104 8.06 -21.11 -6.14
C THR A 104 9.20 -20.16 -5.78
N ALA A 105 9.87 -20.44 -4.65
CA ALA A 105 10.99 -19.65 -4.14
C ALA A 105 10.67 -18.14 -3.97
N GLY A 106 9.44 -17.83 -3.56
CA GLY A 106 8.98 -16.45 -3.37
C GLY A 106 8.67 -15.71 -4.66
N VAL A 107 8.65 -16.37 -5.82
CA VAL A 107 8.23 -15.79 -7.10
C VAL A 107 6.85 -16.31 -7.47
N TYR A 108 5.91 -15.39 -7.70
CA TYR A 108 4.53 -15.73 -8.03
C TYR A 108 4.05 -15.02 -9.30
N ALA A 109 3.78 -15.83 -10.32
CA ALA A 109 3.35 -15.37 -11.66
C ALA A 109 1.84 -15.49 -11.89
N GLY A 110 1.10 -16.11 -10.96
CA GLY A 110 -0.34 -16.23 -11.05
C GLY A 110 -1.02 -14.85 -10.96
N THR A 111 -2.13 -14.68 -11.70
CA THR A 111 -2.97 -13.48 -11.54
C THR A 111 -3.57 -13.44 -10.14
N ILE A 112 -3.55 -12.26 -9.52
CA ILE A 112 -4.22 -12.00 -8.25
C ILE A 112 -5.46 -11.14 -8.51
N ASN A 113 -6.62 -11.57 -8.04
CA ASN A 113 -7.84 -10.77 -8.03
C ASN A 113 -8.30 -10.56 -6.59
N VAL A 114 -8.51 -9.30 -6.19
CA VAL A 114 -8.97 -8.93 -4.85
C VAL A 114 -10.24 -8.10 -4.95
N GLY A 115 -11.27 -8.59 -4.27
CA GLY A 115 -12.61 -8.05 -4.27
C GLY A 115 -13.31 -8.24 -5.61
N ASN A 116 -14.53 -7.73 -5.68
CA ASN A 116 -15.30 -7.63 -6.91
C ASN A 116 -16.13 -6.33 -6.89
N ALA A 117 -16.89 -6.07 -7.96
CA ALA A 117 -17.65 -4.82 -8.09
C ALA A 117 -18.60 -4.51 -6.91
N THR A 118 -19.04 -5.52 -6.16
CA THR A 118 -20.01 -5.39 -5.06
C THR A 118 -19.46 -5.77 -3.69
N THR A 119 -18.33 -6.47 -3.62
CA THR A 119 -17.81 -7.04 -2.37
C THR A 119 -16.38 -6.61 -2.14
N GLN A 120 -16.14 -6.06 -0.95
CA GLN A 120 -14.80 -5.77 -0.44
C GLN A 120 -14.07 -7.08 -0.11
N ALA A 121 -12.79 -7.15 -0.46
CA ALA A 121 -11.88 -8.15 0.05
C ALA A 121 -10.49 -7.54 0.27
N ASN A 122 -9.66 -8.21 1.05
CA ASN A 122 -8.32 -7.73 1.36
C ASN A 122 -7.29 -8.85 1.13
N LEU A 123 -6.09 -8.45 0.73
CA LEU A 123 -4.93 -9.33 0.67
C LEU A 123 -3.82 -8.73 1.51
N THR A 124 -3.38 -9.47 2.51
CA THR A 124 -2.30 -9.08 3.41
C THR A 124 -1.07 -9.92 3.13
N PHE A 125 0.09 -9.29 3.03
CA PHE A 125 1.40 -9.92 3.04
C PHE A 125 1.99 -9.73 4.43
N GLY A 126 1.92 -10.77 5.26
CA GLY A 126 2.50 -10.81 6.61
C GLY A 126 3.91 -11.40 6.65
N SER A 127 4.38 -11.95 5.53
CA SER A 127 5.63 -12.68 5.43
C SER A 127 6.88 -11.88 5.81
N ALA A 128 7.74 -12.50 6.60
CA ALA A 128 9.11 -12.02 6.82
C ALA A 128 10.05 -12.29 5.62
N SER A 129 9.62 -13.13 4.67
CA SER A 129 10.38 -13.43 3.45
C SER A 129 10.03 -12.48 2.32
N ASN A 130 10.95 -12.36 1.36
CA ASN A 130 10.69 -11.58 0.16
C ASN A 130 9.71 -12.34 -0.76
N ILE A 131 8.78 -11.58 -1.35
CA ILE A 131 7.82 -12.08 -2.33
C ILE A 131 7.92 -11.19 -3.57
N ASN A 132 8.05 -11.80 -4.75
CA ASN A 132 8.11 -11.13 -6.03
C ASN A 132 6.89 -11.52 -6.88
N LEU A 133 6.00 -10.55 -7.06
CA LEU A 133 4.80 -10.67 -7.87
C LEU A 133 5.12 -10.25 -9.30
N THR A 134 5.15 -11.25 -10.19
CA THR A 134 5.37 -11.05 -11.63
C THR A 134 4.08 -11.16 -12.44
N GLY A 135 3.04 -11.75 -11.87
CA GLY A 135 1.70 -11.82 -12.44
C GLY A 135 0.90 -10.53 -12.20
N THR A 136 -0.16 -10.31 -12.99
CA THR A 136 -1.04 -9.15 -12.84
C THR A 136 -1.78 -9.16 -11.50
N ILE A 137 -1.93 -7.98 -10.89
CA ILE A 137 -2.74 -7.79 -9.68
C ILE A 137 -3.91 -6.88 -10.04
N ASN A 138 -5.12 -7.38 -9.83
CA ASN A 138 -6.37 -6.67 -10.02
C ASN A 138 -7.02 -6.45 -8.65
N VAL A 139 -7.20 -5.19 -8.25
CA VAL A 139 -8.02 -4.84 -7.09
C VAL A 139 -9.26 -4.14 -7.61
N LEU A 140 -10.38 -4.87 -7.59
CA LEU A 140 -11.55 -4.57 -8.41
C LEU A 140 -12.53 -3.62 -7.71
N ASN A 141 -12.32 -3.33 -6.43
CA ASN A 141 -13.18 -2.53 -5.59
C ASN A 141 -12.36 -1.46 -4.85
N ALA A 142 -12.86 -0.22 -4.81
CA ALA A 142 -12.13 0.88 -4.18
C ALA A 142 -11.98 0.76 -2.66
N SER A 143 -12.87 0.00 -2.02
CA SER A 143 -12.81 -0.30 -0.59
C SER A 143 -11.90 -1.49 -0.28
N SER A 144 -11.47 -2.28 -1.28
CA SER A 144 -10.52 -3.38 -1.05
C SER A 144 -9.12 -2.85 -0.82
N ALA A 145 -8.30 -3.59 -0.07
CA ALA A 145 -6.93 -3.17 0.23
C ALA A 145 -5.90 -4.27 -0.02
N ILE A 146 -4.70 -3.85 -0.43
CA ILE A 146 -3.47 -4.64 -0.28
C ILE A 146 -2.71 -4.08 0.92
N THR A 147 -2.34 -4.96 1.85
CA THR A 147 -1.59 -4.58 3.05
C THR A 147 -0.23 -5.29 3.05
N GLN A 148 0.85 -4.54 3.14
CA GLN A 148 2.17 -5.06 3.48
C GLN A 148 2.41 -4.85 4.97
N ASN A 149 2.42 -5.95 5.73
CA ASN A 149 2.55 -5.97 7.19
C ASN A 149 3.72 -6.84 7.67
N GLY A 150 4.33 -7.61 6.78
CA GLY A 150 5.52 -8.39 7.07
C GLY A 150 6.80 -7.59 6.93
N ASN A 151 7.87 -8.05 7.57
CA ASN A 151 9.19 -7.39 7.50
C ASN A 151 9.93 -7.66 6.18
N GLY A 152 9.40 -8.54 5.32
CA GLY A 152 9.97 -8.85 4.01
C GLY A 152 9.81 -7.72 2.99
N CYS A 153 10.40 -7.92 1.81
CA CYS A 153 10.17 -7.06 0.65
C CYS A 153 9.14 -7.70 -0.29
N LEU A 154 8.00 -7.03 -0.46
CA LEU A 154 7.04 -7.30 -1.51
C LEU A 154 7.46 -6.52 -2.77
N THR A 155 7.91 -7.21 -3.81
CA THR A 155 8.22 -6.60 -5.10
C THR A 155 7.05 -6.81 -6.07
N ILE A 156 6.60 -5.75 -6.74
CA ILE A 156 5.62 -5.82 -7.83
C ILE A 156 6.30 -5.38 -9.12
N THR A 157 6.33 -6.27 -10.12
CA THR A 157 6.92 -5.96 -11.44
C THR A 157 5.88 -5.84 -12.56
N SER A 158 4.65 -6.28 -12.31
CA SER A 158 3.55 -6.28 -13.28
C SER A 158 2.90 -4.89 -13.42
N SER A 159 2.13 -4.68 -14.49
CA SER A 159 1.24 -3.52 -14.60
C SER A 159 0.12 -3.56 -13.55
N LEU A 160 -0.26 -2.40 -13.01
CA LEU A 160 -1.35 -2.22 -12.05
C LEU A 160 -2.48 -1.33 -12.61
N ALA A 161 -2.64 -1.29 -13.93
CA ALA A 161 -3.64 -0.43 -14.60
C ALA A 161 -5.11 -0.67 -14.17
N GLY A 162 -5.43 -1.82 -13.58
CA GLY A 162 -6.76 -2.16 -13.06
C GLY A 162 -6.92 -1.99 -11.55
N TYR A 163 -5.93 -1.42 -10.86
CA TYR A 163 -5.92 -1.28 -9.40
C TYR A 163 -6.84 -0.14 -8.95
N LYS A 164 -7.82 -0.43 -8.09
CA LYS A 164 -8.74 0.58 -7.54
C LYS A 164 -8.66 0.74 -6.03
N GLY A 165 -8.04 -0.22 -5.34
CA GLY A 165 -8.07 -0.32 -3.88
C GLY A 165 -7.10 0.61 -3.16
N PHE A 166 -7.08 0.48 -1.84
CA PHE A 166 -6.19 1.22 -0.95
C PHE A 166 -4.91 0.43 -0.70
N LEU A 167 -3.79 1.12 -0.41
CA LEU A 167 -2.52 0.49 -0.07
C LEU A 167 -2.15 0.81 1.36
N ASN A 168 -1.89 -0.22 2.16
CA ASN A 168 -1.40 -0.05 3.52
C ASN A 168 0.00 -0.65 3.61
N ILE A 169 0.97 0.12 4.13
CA ILE A 169 2.32 -0.38 4.39
C ILE A 169 2.67 -0.08 5.85
N THR A 170 2.47 -1.09 6.68
CA THR A 170 2.64 -1.01 8.13
C THR A 170 3.97 -1.59 8.59
N SER A 171 4.67 -2.36 7.75
CA SER A 171 6.03 -2.84 7.98
C SER A 171 6.74 -3.16 6.65
N GLY A 172 8.02 -3.51 6.73
CA GLY A 172 8.81 -4.01 5.60
C GLY A 172 8.90 -3.02 4.43
N THR A 173 9.01 -3.57 3.23
CA THR A 173 9.10 -2.77 2.00
C THR A 173 8.13 -3.26 0.95
N LEU A 174 7.44 -2.33 0.29
CA LEU A 174 6.82 -2.52 -1.01
C LEU A 174 7.71 -1.86 -2.06
N ALA A 175 8.29 -2.66 -2.96
CA ALA A 175 9.12 -2.18 -4.06
C ALA A 175 8.35 -2.26 -5.38
N LEU A 176 8.11 -1.12 -6.01
CA LEU A 176 7.51 -1.02 -7.33
C LEU A 176 8.61 -0.99 -8.39
N LYS A 177 8.49 -1.85 -9.39
CA LYS A 177 9.44 -1.94 -10.51
C LYS A 177 8.69 -1.91 -11.84
N ASN A 178 9.38 -1.52 -12.90
CA ASN A 178 8.82 -1.49 -14.26
C ASN A 178 7.50 -0.70 -14.30
N ASN A 179 6.43 -1.31 -14.84
CA ASN A 179 5.09 -0.73 -14.95
C ASN A 179 4.24 -0.86 -13.67
N GLY A 180 4.83 -1.23 -12.53
CA GLY A 180 4.16 -1.41 -11.24
C GLY A 180 3.67 -0.12 -10.55
N ASP A 181 3.27 0.91 -11.30
CA ASP A 181 2.59 2.10 -10.75
C ASP A 181 1.09 1.83 -10.60
N PHE A 182 0.52 2.22 -9.47
CA PHE A 182 -0.87 2.00 -9.09
C PHE A 182 -1.90 2.88 -9.82
N ASN A 183 -1.47 3.78 -10.72
CA ASN A 183 -2.35 4.56 -11.60
C ASN A 183 -3.57 5.18 -10.87
N ASN A 184 -3.33 5.90 -9.77
CA ASN A 184 -4.35 6.46 -8.87
C ASN A 184 -5.07 5.44 -7.96
N ALA A 185 -4.30 4.60 -7.23
CA ALA A 185 -4.82 3.90 -6.04
C ALA A 185 -5.70 4.83 -5.20
N SER A 186 -6.75 4.28 -4.56
CA SER A 186 -7.70 5.05 -3.75
C SER A 186 -7.04 5.79 -2.59
N GLY A 187 -5.84 5.36 -2.21
CA GLY A 187 -4.90 6.09 -1.37
C GLY A 187 -3.77 5.17 -0.93
N LEU A 188 -2.81 5.77 -0.23
CA LEU A 188 -1.67 5.08 0.35
C LEU A 188 -1.53 5.51 1.81
N ASP A 189 -1.50 4.54 2.72
CA ASP A 189 -1.12 4.73 4.12
C ASP A 189 0.26 4.09 4.38
N LEU A 190 1.22 4.94 4.75
CA LEU A 190 2.59 4.59 5.11
C LEU A 190 2.79 4.73 6.62
N SER A 191 2.20 3.82 7.37
CA SER A 191 2.22 3.78 8.84
C SER A 191 3.20 2.73 9.39
N GLY A 192 4.46 2.74 8.91
CA GLY A 192 5.53 1.87 9.45
C GLY A 192 6.48 1.24 8.44
N GLY A 193 6.05 1.05 7.20
CA GLY A 193 6.89 0.46 6.17
C GLY A 193 7.45 1.46 5.15
N THR A 194 8.11 0.91 4.12
CA THR A 194 8.70 1.67 3.03
C THR A 194 7.97 1.40 1.71
N LEU A 195 7.62 2.45 0.97
CA LEU A 195 7.34 2.36 -0.46
C LEU A 195 8.58 2.80 -1.26
N ASP A 196 9.18 1.88 -1.99
CA ASP A 196 10.27 2.16 -2.93
C ASP A 196 9.73 2.19 -4.36
N ALA A 197 9.70 3.39 -4.96
CA ALA A 197 9.27 3.63 -6.33
C ALA A 197 10.44 3.96 -7.27
N THR A 198 11.69 3.81 -6.83
CA THR A 198 12.87 4.24 -7.60
C THR A 198 12.98 3.53 -8.95
N ALA A 199 12.52 2.28 -9.02
CA ALA A 199 12.67 1.38 -10.16
C ALA A 199 11.45 1.31 -11.08
N ILE A 200 10.43 2.16 -10.90
CA ILE A 200 9.36 2.28 -11.90
C ILE A 200 9.90 2.92 -13.20
N THR A 201 9.34 2.54 -14.34
CA THR A 201 9.73 3.08 -15.66
C THR A 201 9.04 4.40 -16.00
N LEU A 202 7.93 4.70 -15.33
CA LEU A 202 7.20 5.96 -15.46
C LEU A 202 7.98 7.10 -14.79
N THR A 203 7.70 8.33 -15.21
CA THR A 203 8.33 9.53 -14.62
C THR A 203 7.66 9.97 -13.32
N SER A 204 6.40 9.56 -13.11
CA SER A 204 5.59 9.93 -11.95
C SER A 204 4.96 8.69 -11.33
N LEU A 205 4.91 8.67 -10.00
CA LEU A 205 4.03 7.84 -9.18
C LEU A 205 2.74 8.63 -8.93
N ASN A 206 1.57 8.04 -9.23
CA ASN A 206 0.29 8.74 -9.15
C ASN A 206 -0.62 8.10 -8.10
N LEU A 207 -1.05 8.88 -7.12
CA LEU A 207 -1.91 8.45 -6.00
C LEU A 207 -3.05 9.46 -5.79
N GLN A 208 -4.13 9.01 -5.15
CA GLN A 208 -5.18 9.93 -4.70
C GLN A 208 -4.71 10.69 -3.45
N THR A 209 -4.36 9.96 -2.41
CA THR A 209 -3.86 10.49 -1.14
C THR A 209 -2.59 9.79 -0.70
N LEU A 210 -1.84 10.44 0.19
CA LEU A 210 -0.74 9.85 0.95
C LEU A 210 -0.95 10.23 2.42
N SER A 211 -1.15 9.23 3.27
CA SER A 211 -1.25 9.37 4.72
C SER A 211 -0.19 8.54 5.41
N GLY A 212 -0.02 8.78 6.70
CA GLY A 212 0.82 8.00 7.60
C GLY A 212 0.90 8.75 8.91
N ASN A 213 0.42 8.12 9.99
CA ASN A 213 0.41 8.74 11.31
C ASN A 213 0.80 7.69 12.35
N SER A 214 2.05 7.26 12.27
CA SER A 214 2.66 6.32 13.20
C SER A 214 3.93 6.91 13.78
N ILE A 215 3.79 7.78 14.77
CA ILE A 215 4.89 8.53 15.40
C ILE A 215 6.05 7.63 15.86
N SER A 216 5.76 6.40 16.33
CA SER A 216 6.80 5.46 16.79
C SER A 216 7.57 4.77 15.66
N THR A 217 6.93 4.62 14.50
CA THR A 217 7.43 3.91 13.32
C THR A 217 6.91 4.65 12.09
N PRO A 218 7.45 5.85 11.79
CA PRO A 218 7.01 6.62 10.64
C PRO A 218 7.38 5.89 9.35
N GLY A 219 6.49 5.92 8.36
CA GLY A 219 6.76 5.30 7.06
C GLY A 219 7.81 6.05 6.23
N SER A 220 8.26 5.44 5.14
CA SER A 220 9.19 6.06 4.20
C SER A 220 8.73 5.93 2.76
N LEU A 221 8.71 7.05 2.03
CA LEU A 221 8.50 7.11 0.60
C LEU A 221 9.81 7.42 -0.13
N VAL A 222 10.25 6.50 -0.99
CA VAL A 222 11.49 6.62 -1.75
C VAL A 222 11.18 6.79 -3.23
N LEU A 223 11.32 8.03 -3.72
CA LEU A 223 11.00 8.39 -5.11
C LEU A 223 12.22 8.34 -6.04
N GLY A 224 13.44 8.53 -5.49
CA GLY A 224 14.63 8.75 -6.32
C GLY A 224 14.43 9.98 -7.21
N THR A 225 14.45 9.80 -8.53
CA THR A 225 14.23 10.89 -9.49
C THR A 225 12.77 11.02 -9.94
N LYS A 226 11.86 10.20 -9.40
CA LYS A 226 10.45 10.19 -9.80
C LYS A 226 9.68 11.35 -9.20
N ASN A 227 8.64 11.78 -9.91
CA ASN A 227 7.66 12.70 -9.38
C ASN A 227 6.61 11.92 -8.56
N LEU A 228 5.95 12.61 -7.64
CA LEU A 228 4.75 12.17 -6.96
C LEU A 228 3.61 13.12 -7.33
N ALA A 229 2.47 12.60 -7.72
CA ALA A 229 1.22 13.36 -7.86
C ALA A 229 0.18 12.82 -6.88
N LEU A 230 -0.31 13.69 -6.00
CA LEU A 230 -1.47 13.45 -5.12
C LEU A 230 -2.65 14.26 -5.67
N SER A 231 -3.78 13.60 -5.90
CA SER A 231 -4.90 14.18 -6.67
C SER A 231 -6.17 14.47 -5.86
N ALA A 232 -6.32 13.91 -4.66
CA ALA A 232 -7.57 13.94 -3.91
C ALA A 232 -7.35 14.12 -2.39
N VAL A 233 -6.39 14.96 -2.00
CA VAL A 233 -6.13 15.26 -0.58
C VAL A 233 -7.34 15.93 0.09
N THR A 234 -7.74 15.45 1.28
CA THR A 234 -8.91 15.92 2.06
C THR A 234 -8.58 16.14 3.54
N ASP A 235 -7.52 16.88 3.87
CA ASP A 235 -6.99 17.09 5.24
C ASP A 235 -6.14 15.91 5.75
N ASP A 236 -5.28 15.38 4.87
CA ASP A 236 -4.39 14.27 5.21
C ASP A 236 -3.20 14.72 6.08
N LEU A 237 -2.68 13.78 6.87
CA LEU A 237 -1.46 13.92 7.66
C LEU A 237 -0.47 12.84 7.24
N TYR A 238 0.78 13.25 7.03
CA TYR A 238 1.91 12.36 6.83
C TYR A 238 3.08 12.71 7.76
N ASP A 239 3.37 11.83 8.71
CA ASP A 239 4.49 11.92 9.66
C ASP A 239 5.75 11.16 9.21
N GLY A 240 5.68 10.56 8.01
CA GLY A 240 6.78 9.82 7.43
C GLY A 240 7.80 10.67 6.68
N SER A 241 8.83 10.00 6.18
CA SER A 241 9.90 10.61 5.40
C SER A 241 9.64 10.51 3.89
N ILE A 242 9.90 11.59 3.15
CA ILE A 242 9.97 11.57 1.69
C ILE A 242 11.44 11.74 1.28
N SER A 243 11.89 10.94 0.31
CA SER A 243 13.22 11.07 -0.29
C SER A 243 13.14 11.11 -1.81
N GLY A 244 14.01 11.92 -2.42
CA GLY A 244 14.08 12.08 -3.87
C GLY A 244 14.25 13.54 -4.32
N THR A 245 14.37 13.71 -5.62
CA THR A 245 14.69 14.99 -6.27
C THR A 245 13.62 15.48 -7.24
N GLY A 246 12.58 14.68 -7.49
CA GLY A 246 11.50 15.02 -8.42
C GLY A 246 10.53 16.08 -7.92
N LEU A 247 9.41 16.25 -8.63
CA LEU A 247 8.29 17.09 -8.21
C LEU A 247 7.35 16.28 -7.31
N VAL A 248 6.99 16.83 -6.16
CA VAL A 248 5.80 16.41 -5.39
C VAL A 248 4.70 17.41 -5.68
N ASN A 249 3.66 17.03 -6.42
CA ASN A 249 2.53 17.88 -6.76
C ASN A 249 1.30 17.45 -5.96
N ILE A 250 0.79 18.35 -5.13
CA ILE A 250 -0.36 18.11 -4.27
C ILE A 250 -1.52 18.95 -4.76
N THR A 251 -2.61 18.27 -5.17
CA THR A 251 -3.91 18.86 -5.49
C THR A 251 -5.00 18.16 -4.67
N GLY A 252 -6.18 18.77 -4.56
CA GLY A 252 -7.28 18.19 -3.79
C GLY A 252 -8.27 19.26 -3.36
N THR A 253 -8.94 19.00 -2.23
CA THR A 253 -9.90 19.94 -1.63
C THR A 253 -9.59 20.26 -0.16
N GLY A 254 -8.69 19.51 0.49
CA GLY A 254 -8.28 19.70 1.87
C GLY A 254 -6.85 20.19 2.02
N GLY A 255 -6.49 20.58 3.25
CA GLY A 255 -5.12 20.86 3.66
C GLY A 255 -4.27 19.60 3.67
N TYR A 256 -2.97 19.78 3.93
CA TYR A 256 -2.03 18.67 4.03
C TYR A 256 -1.02 18.98 5.12
N THR A 257 -0.75 18.01 6.00
CA THR A 257 0.26 18.20 7.07
C THR A 257 1.45 17.28 6.84
N LEU A 258 2.64 17.88 6.79
CA LEU A 258 3.92 17.17 6.83
C LEU A 258 4.51 17.29 8.23
N ALA A 259 4.51 16.19 8.97
CA ALA A 259 4.97 16.10 10.36
C ALA A 259 6.21 15.21 10.50
N GLY A 260 6.81 14.77 9.40
CA GLY A 260 7.97 13.88 9.38
C GLY A 260 9.20 14.51 8.76
N ALA A 261 10.36 14.30 9.38
CA ALA A 261 11.65 14.67 8.82
C ALA A 261 11.89 13.99 7.45
N SER A 262 12.32 14.78 6.46
CA SER A 262 12.49 14.28 5.08
C SER A 262 13.84 14.66 4.48
N THR A 263 14.32 13.85 3.54
CA THR A 263 15.53 14.13 2.72
C THR A 263 15.18 14.63 1.33
N PHE A 264 13.89 14.81 1.04
CA PHE A 264 13.39 15.35 -0.21
C PHE A 264 14.04 16.68 -0.54
N SER A 265 14.67 16.73 -1.71
CA SER A 265 15.41 17.89 -2.20
C SER A 265 14.86 18.37 -3.53
N GLY A 266 13.65 17.94 -3.91
CA GLY A 266 12.98 18.38 -5.12
C GLY A 266 12.16 19.65 -4.92
N THR A 267 11.09 19.79 -5.70
CA THR A 267 10.09 20.85 -5.53
C THR A 267 8.82 20.23 -4.98
N LEU A 268 8.30 20.75 -3.88
CA LEU A 268 6.93 20.50 -3.46
C LEU A 268 6.06 21.62 -4.01
N LYS A 269 5.06 21.28 -4.83
CA LYS A 269 4.04 22.19 -5.32
C LYS A 269 2.74 21.89 -4.60
N PHE A 270 2.27 22.84 -3.80
CA PHE A 270 0.97 22.78 -3.14
C PHE A 270 -0.01 23.67 -3.91
N ASP A 271 -0.93 23.03 -4.62
CA ASP A 271 -1.87 23.64 -5.55
C ASP A 271 -3.31 23.32 -5.14
N VAL A 272 -3.65 23.75 -3.92
CA VAL A 272 -4.97 23.56 -3.33
C VAL A 272 -5.51 24.92 -2.89
N ALA A 273 -6.42 25.47 -3.69
CA ALA A 273 -6.96 26.81 -3.48
C ALA A 273 -7.70 26.93 -2.14
N GLY A 274 -7.33 27.95 -1.34
CA GLY A 274 -7.98 28.22 -0.05
C GLY A 274 -7.58 27.29 1.09
N GLN A 275 -6.74 26.28 0.82
CA GLN A 275 -6.26 25.34 1.82
C GLN A 275 -4.82 25.64 2.26
N THR A 276 -4.39 24.94 3.30
CA THR A 276 -3.12 25.13 3.98
C THR A 276 -2.26 23.87 3.89
N LEU A 277 -1.00 24.04 3.52
CA LEU A 277 0.06 23.11 3.81
C LEU A 277 0.62 23.43 5.20
N THR A 278 0.63 22.46 6.10
CA THR A 278 1.15 22.60 7.46
C THR A 278 2.48 21.88 7.58
N LEU A 279 3.50 22.56 8.13
CA LEU A 279 4.79 21.96 8.48
C LEU A 279 4.90 21.84 10.00
N ASP A 280 4.85 20.60 10.48
CA ASP A 280 4.95 20.23 11.90
C ASP A 280 6.23 19.42 12.22
N ASP A 281 7.24 19.53 11.35
CA ASP A 281 8.59 19.06 11.65
C ASP A 281 9.62 20.04 11.04
N PRO A 282 10.66 20.45 11.80
CA PRO A 282 11.69 21.37 11.32
C PRO A 282 12.42 20.91 10.04
N LEU A 283 12.45 19.60 9.81
CA LEU A 283 13.15 18.93 8.73
C LEU A 283 12.20 18.41 7.63
N ALA A 284 10.90 18.71 7.71
CA ALA A 284 9.91 18.24 6.74
C ALA A 284 10.26 18.62 5.29
N LEU A 285 10.83 19.82 5.07
CA LEU A 285 11.18 20.33 3.75
C LEU A 285 12.53 21.08 3.72
N GLN A 286 13.44 20.79 4.67
CA GLN A 286 14.72 21.50 4.85
C GLN A 286 15.47 21.75 3.53
N ASN A 287 15.51 20.74 2.66
CA ASN A 287 16.26 20.77 1.42
C ASN A 287 15.40 21.08 0.18
N ALA A 288 14.09 21.26 0.32
CA ALA A 288 13.16 21.34 -0.81
C ALA A 288 12.88 22.79 -1.24
N LYS A 289 12.51 22.97 -2.51
CA LYS A 289 11.80 24.18 -2.93
C LYS A 289 10.33 24.01 -2.60
N LEU A 290 9.69 25.04 -2.08
CA LEU A 290 8.24 25.06 -1.87
C LEU A 290 7.58 26.04 -2.84
N ASN A 291 6.59 25.57 -3.59
CA ASN A 291 5.75 26.37 -4.47
C ASN A 291 4.30 26.32 -3.96
N LEU A 292 3.85 27.42 -3.35
CA LEU A 292 2.48 27.61 -2.90
C LEU A 292 1.63 28.15 -4.07
N ALA A 293 1.41 27.33 -5.11
CA ALA A 293 0.80 27.80 -6.36
C ALA A 293 -0.56 28.51 -6.13
N ASN A 294 -1.44 27.88 -5.34
CA ASN A 294 -2.75 28.43 -4.98
C ASN A 294 -3.10 28.26 -3.48
N GLY A 295 -2.24 27.63 -2.68
CA GLY A 295 -2.49 27.40 -1.25
C GLY A 295 -1.73 28.35 -0.32
N SER A 296 -1.90 28.15 0.98
CA SER A 296 -1.17 28.84 2.05
C SER A 296 -0.24 27.89 2.80
N LEU A 297 0.63 28.44 3.65
CA LEU A 297 1.58 27.71 4.47
C LEU A 297 1.38 28.07 5.94
N ASP A 298 1.36 27.06 6.80
CA ASP A 298 1.36 27.19 8.24
C ASP A 298 2.59 26.49 8.84
N ILE A 299 3.35 27.20 9.67
CA ILE A 299 4.61 26.72 10.27
C ILE A 299 4.39 26.56 11.77
N LEU A 300 4.30 25.31 12.22
CA LEU A 300 4.12 24.99 13.63
C LEU A 300 5.45 24.88 14.38
N GLN A 301 6.54 24.62 13.67
CA GLN A 301 7.89 24.54 14.21
C GLN A 301 8.89 25.26 13.31
N SER A 302 9.89 25.92 13.91
CA SER A 302 10.92 26.65 13.15
C SER A 302 11.59 25.74 12.13
N THR A 303 11.52 26.13 10.85
CA THR A 303 11.85 25.27 9.71
C THR A 303 12.79 25.99 8.74
N GLN A 304 13.43 25.18 7.89
CA GLN A 304 14.19 25.66 6.75
C GLN A 304 13.52 25.18 5.47
N LEU A 305 13.60 25.99 4.42
CA LEU A 305 13.36 25.59 3.05
C LEU A 305 14.59 25.95 2.24
N ARG A 306 14.76 25.33 1.07
CA ARG A 306 15.75 25.82 0.12
C ARG A 306 15.29 27.15 -0.46
N SER A 307 14.08 27.21 -0.99
CA SER A 307 13.47 28.42 -1.54
C SER A 307 11.95 28.36 -1.43
N LEU A 308 11.30 29.52 -1.49
CA LEU A 308 9.86 29.67 -1.41
C LEU A 308 9.36 30.50 -2.59
N LEU A 309 8.36 29.96 -3.30
CA LEU A 309 7.63 30.61 -4.38
C LEU A 309 6.15 30.74 -3.98
N GLY A 310 5.55 31.89 -4.23
CA GLY A 310 4.14 32.14 -3.94
C GLY A 310 3.61 33.42 -4.59
N GLY A 311 2.34 33.41 -4.98
CA GLY A 311 1.65 34.56 -5.59
C GLY A 311 1.07 35.54 -4.56
N ALA A 312 0.48 36.64 -5.05
CA ALA A 312 -0.06 37.72 -4.20
C ALA A 312 -1.19 37.29 -3.23
N THR A 313 -1.84 36.15 -3.50
CA THR A 313 -2.93 35.59 -2.67
C THR A 313 -2.45 34.53 -1.68
N THR A 314 -1.16 34.21 -1.68
CA THR A 314 -0.58 33.20 -0.79
C THR A 314 -0.26 33.81 0.58
N ASN A 315 -0.54 33.07 1.65
CA ASN A 315 -0.24 33.48 3.02
C ASN A 315 0.73 32.48 3.66
N VAL A 316 1.68 32.99 4.41
CA VAL A 316 2.57 32.21 5.28
C VAL A 316 2.34 32.67 6.72
N VAL A 317 1.95 31.74 7.58
CA VAL A 317 1.76 31.97 9.02
C VAL A 317 2.95 31.36 9.77
N LEU A 318 3.66 32.18 10.55
CA LEU A 318 4.85 31.75 11.27
C LEU A 318 4.58 31.24 12.68
N ASN A 319 3.47 31.61 13.34
CA ASN A 319 3.16 31.24 14.74
C ASN A 319 4.32 31.50 15.73
N ALA A 320 5.01 32.63 15.59
CA ALA A 320 6.22 32.96 16.36
C ALA A 320 7.44 32.03 16.11
N ASN A 321 7.39 31.19 15.07
CA ASN A 321 8.51 30.41 14.58
C ASN A 321 9.34 31.17 13.54
N THR A 322 10.52 30.62 13.22
CA THR A 322 11.40 31.13 12.18
C THR A 322 11.25 30.30 10.90
N LEU A 323 11.15 30.98 9.75
CA LEU A 323 11.35 30.40 8.43
C LEU A 323 12.71 30.83 7.88
N THR A 324 13.61 29.88 7.64
CA THR A 324 14.92 30.14 7.01
C THR A 324 14.90 29.70 5.55
N LEU A 325 15.36 30.54 4.63
CA LEU A 325 15.58 30.16 3.23
C LEU A 325 17.08 29.97 2.96
N ALA A 326 17.52 28.73 2.74
CA ALA A 326 18.93 28.42 2.52
C ALA A 326 19.48 28.94 1.18
N ASN A 327 18.61 29.10 0.19
CA ASN A 327 18.93 29.66 -1.12
C ASN A 327 17.68 30.34 -1.71
N ALA A 328 17.44 31.59 -1.33
CA ALA A 328 16.28 32.39 -1.76
C ALA A 328 16.34 32.78 -3.27
N SER A 329 16.29 31.78 -4.15
CA SER A 329 16.38 31.93 -5.60
C SER A 329 15.04 32.24 -6.29
N ASP A 330 13.93 32.18 -5.55
CA ASP A 330 12.57 32.35 -6.06
C ASP A 330 11.94 33.64 -5.49
N SER A 331 10.85 34.10 -6.11
CA SER A 331 10.13 35.30 -5.69
C SER A 331 8.87 34.94 -4.90
N PHE A 332 8.66 35.59 -3.76
CA PHE A 332 7.44 35.47 -2.99
C PHE A 332 6.72 36.82 -2.97
N ALA A 333 5.50 36.87 -3.51
CA ALA A 333 4.69 38.09 -3.59
C ALA A 333 3.53 38.11 -2.58
N GLY A 334 3.37 37.05 -1.78
CA GLY A 334 2.30 36.89 -0.80
C GLY A 334 2.56 37.62 0.51
N ASN A 335 1.72 37.32 1.51
CA ASN A 335 1.86 37.85 2.86
C ASN A 335 2.61 36.87 3.78
N ILE A 336 3.41 37.40 4.70
CA ILE A 336 4.06 36.65 5.78
C ILE A 336 3.65 37.32 7.10
N SER A 337 3.05 36.55 8.01
CA SER A 337 2.54 37.03 9.31
C SER A 337 2.97 36.15 10.46
#